data_AF-A0A9D6CXW2-F1
#
_entry.id   AF-A0A9D6CXW2-F1
#
_cell.length_a   1.000
_cell.length_b   1.000
_cell.length_c   1.000
_cell.angle_alpha   90.00
_cell.angle_beta   90.00
_cell.angle_gamma   90.00
#
_symmetry.space_group_name_H-M   'P 1'
#
loop_
_entity.id
_entity.type
_entity.pdbx_description
1 polymer ?
#
loop_
_entity_poly.entity_id
_entity_poly.type
_entity_poly.pdbx_seq_one_letter_code
_entity_poly.pdbx_strand_id
1 'polypeptide(L)'
;MNSQRMMILYGVGSLGGALTVLAYWALAQSANGLPFVSFKPELASFYEPMVWGGLWGFLYLLPFNVSPLIKGVIFSIFPALTHLAMSSGGLEKLMDYASLNMVVNHKTLVVLLIYALFWGVVTSYMSPRQGA
;
A
#
# COMPACT_ATOMS: atom_id res chain seq x y z
N MET A 1 0.95 -20.68 14.75
CA MET A 1 0.61 -19.29 14.39
C MET A 1 -0.90 -19.14 14.55
N ASN A 2 -1.39 -18.24 15.40
CA ASN A 2 -2.82 -18.12 15.72
C ASN A 2 -3.60 -17.62 14.48
N SER A 3 -4.65 -18.33 14.07
CA SER A 3 -5.48 -17.97 12.91
C SER A 3 -6.13 -16.60 13.05
N GLN A 4 -6.49 -16.20 14.28
CA GLN A 4 -7.04 -14.88 14.59
C GLN A 4 -6.06 -13.76 14.20
N ARG A 5 -4.77 -13.94 14.46
CA ARG A 5 -3.74 -12.95 14.14
C ARG A 5 -3.60 -12.76 12.63
N MET A 6 -3.69 -13.85 11.85
CA MET A 6 -3.68 -13.77 10.39
C MET A 6 -4.90 -12.99 9.88
N MET A 7 -6.10 -13.27 10.39
CA MET A 7 -7.31 -12.57 10.00
C MET A 7 -7.23 -11.07 10.30
N ILE A 8 -6.69 -10.69 11.46
CA ILE A 8 -6.49 -9.27 11.81
C ILE A 8 -5.50 -8.61 10.86
N LEU A 9 -4.35 -9.24 10.58
CA LEU A 9 -3.35 -8.66 9.68
C LEU A 9 -3.88 -8.49 8.25
N TYR A 10 -4.63 -9.48 7.76
CA TYR A 10 -5.29 -9.37 6.46
C TYR A 10 -6.32 -8.24 6.47
N GLY A 11 -7.20 -8.19 7.47
CA GLY A 11 -8.23 -7.15 7.58
C GLY A 11 -7.66 -5.73 7.69
N VAL A 12 -6.62 -5.54 8.50
CA VAL A 12 -5.94 -4.25 8.63
C VAL A 12 -5.21 -3.88 7.34
N GLY A 13 -4.52 -4.84 6.69
CA GLY A 13 -3.88 -4.60 5.40
C GLY A 13 -4.88 -4.24 4.30
N SER A 14 -6.06 -4.87 4.29
CA SER A 14 -7.16 -4.53 3.37
C SER A 14 -7.72 -3.15 3.65
N LEU A 15 -7.88 -2.77 4.92
CA LEU A 15 -8.30 -1.42 5.32
C LEU A 15 -7.28 -0.37 4.84
N GLY A 16 -5.98 -0.64 5.02
CA GLY A 16 -4.91 0.18 4.48
C GLY A 16 -5.03 0.37 2.96
N GLY A 17 -5.39 -0.69 2.23
CA GLY A 17 -5.59 -0.65 0.78
C GLY A 17 -6.83 0.16 0.37
N ALA A 18 -7.91 0.11 1.14
CA ALA A 18 -9.06 0.98 0.90
C ALA A 18 -8.71 2.46 1.13
N LEU A 19 -7.90 2.75 2.16
CA LEU A 19 -7.48 4.11 2.48
C LEU A 19 -6.54 4.70 1.42
N THR A 20 -5.71 3.89 0.74
CA THR A 20 -4.89 4.39 -0.37
C THR A 20 -5.77 4.84 -1.53
N VAL A 21 -6.82 4.09 -1.88
CA VAL A 21 -7.79 4.49 -2.93
C VAL A 21 -8.49 5.81 -2.58
N LEU A 22 -8.94 5.96 -1.33
CA LEU A 22 -9.52 7.21 -0.86
C LEU A 22 -8.52 8.37 -0.89
N ALA A 23 -7.25 8.12 -0.57
CA ALA A 23 -6.20 9.12 -0.64
C ALA A 23 -5.93 9.58 -2.08
N TYR A 24 -5.88 8.66 -3.05
CA TYR A 24 -5.80 9.02 -4.47
C TYR A 24 -6.95 9.90 -4.90
N TRP A 25 -8.17 9.53 -4.50
CA TRP A 25 -9.35 10.31 -4.82
C TRP A 25 -9.32 11.69 -4.16
N ALA A 26 -8.93 11.79 -2.89
CA ALA A 26 -8.79 13.07 -2.21
C ALA A 26 -7.76 13.98 -2.89
N LEU A 27 -6.64 13.42 -3.35
CA LEU A 27 -5.63 14.15 -4.11
C LEU A 27 -6.14 14.61 -5.48
N ALA A 28 -6.91 13.76 -6.17
CA ALA A 28 -7.57 14.09 -7.44
C ALA A 28 -8.52 15.29 -7.30
N GLN A 29 -9.25 15.37 -6.17
CA GLN A 29 -10.24 16.41 -5.91
C GLN A 29 -9.65 17.72 -5.34
N SER A 30 -8.37 17.75 -4.98
CA SER A 30 -7.73 18.94 -4.40
C SER A 30 -7.62 20.08 -5.43
N ALA A 31 -7.65 21.34 -4.97
CA ALA A 31 -7.79 22.54 -5.81
C ALA A 31 -6.67 22.73 -6.86
N ASN A 32 -5.50 22.11 -6.67
CA ASN A 32 -4.37 22.07 -7.62
C ASN A 32 -4.10 20.62 -8.08
N GLY A 33 -5.13 19.78 -8.16
CA GLY A 33 -5.05 18.35 -8.41
C GLY A 33 -3.95 17.99 -9.41
N LEU A 34 -3.14 16.99 -9.07
CA LEU A 34 -2.05 16.56 -9.93
C LEU A 34 -2.64 16.22 -11.31
N PRO A 35 -2.17 16.81 -12.42
CA PRO A 35 -2.82 16.69 -13.74
C PRO A 35 -2.86 15.25 -14.27
N PHE A 36 -2.12 14.33 -13.64
CA PHE A 36 -2.09 12.91 -13.94
C PHE A 36 -2.95 12.04 -13.00
N VAL A 37 -3.63 12.64 -12.01
CA VAL A 37 -4.50 11.96 -11.04
C VAL A 37 -5.93 12.43 -11.28
N SER A 38 -6.48 12.15 -12.46
CA SER A 38 -7.94 12.18 -12.65
C SER A 38 -8.46 10.80 -12.29
N PHE A 39 -8.98 10.66 -11.07
CA PHE A 39 -9.42 9.38 -10.55
C PHE A 39 -10.74 9.56 -9.81
N LYS A 40 -11.78 8.87 -10.28
CA LYS A 40 -13.06 8.75 -9.60
C LYS A 40 -13.20 7.29 -9.16
N PRO A 41 -13.19 7.00 -7.85
CA PRO A 41 -13.25 5.63 -7.38
C PRO A 41 -14.63 5.04 -7.68
N GLU A 42 -14.62 3.87 -8.30
CA GLU A 42 -15.78 2.98 -8.38
C GLU A 42 -15.58 1.83 -7.40
N LEU A 43 -16.62 1.05 -7.12
CA LEU A 43 -16.51 -0.10 -6.21
C LEU A 43 -15.40 -1.08 -6.67
N ALA A 44 -15.25 -1.25 -7.99
CA ALA A 44 -14.20 -2.07 -8.59
C ALA A 44 -12.78 -1.55 -8.29
N SER A 45 -12.61 -0.23 -8.14
CA SER A 45 -11.30 0.38 -7.87
C SER A 45 -10.75 0.04 -6.48
N PHE A 46 -11.60 -0.39 -5.55
CA PHE A 46 -11.19 -0.82 -4.21
C PHE A 46 -10.71 -2.27 -4.16
N TYR A 47 -11.22 -3.11 -5.06
CA TYR A 47 -11.04 -4.56 -4.98
C TYR A 47 -9.56 -4.96 -4.95
N GLU A 48 -8.81 -4.53 -5.96
CA GLU A 48 -7.40 -4.90 -6.10
C GLU A 48 -6.54 -4.35 -4.94
N PRO A 49 -6.56 -3.04 -4.59
CA PRO A 49 -5.81 -2.52 -3.45
C PRO A 49 -6.19 -3.18 -2.11
N MET A 50 -7.45 -3.54 -1.88
CA MET A 50 -7.87 -4.23 -0.65
C MET A 50 -7.37 -5.68 -0.59
N VAL A 51 -7.44 -6.42 -1.69
CA VAL A 51 -6.99 -7.82 -1.74
C VAL A 51 -5.47 -7.90 -1.57
N TRP A 52 -4.72 -7.13 -2.36
CA TRP A 52 -3.26 -7.12 -2.26
C TRP A 52 -2.78 -6.45 -0.98
N GLY A 53 -3.46 -5.39 -0.53
CA GLY A 53 -3.18 -4.76 0.75
C GLY A 53 -3.32 -5.75 1.91
N GLY A 54 -4.35 -6.59 1.89
CA GLY A 54 -4.52 -7.66 2.89
C GLY A 54 -3.42 -8.71 2.82
N LEU A 55 -3.08 -9.17 1.61
CA LEU A 55 -2.02 -10.17 1.41
C LEU A 55 -0.66 -9.68 1.93
N TRP A 56 -0.30 -8.43 1.63
CA TRP A 56 0.96 -7.83 2.10
C TRP A 56 0.94 -7.49 3.60
N GLY A 57 -0.23 -7.47 4.24
CA GLY A 57 -0.35 -7.34 5.70
C GLY A 57 0.36 -8.47 6.45
N PHE A 58 0.55 -9.63 5.81
CA PHE A 58 1.31 -10.73 6.40
C PHE A 58 2.81 -10.46 6.55
N LEU A 59 3.37 -9.43 5.91
CA LEU A 59 4.76 -9.01 6.15
C LEU A 59 4.99 -8.65 7.63
N TYR A 60 3.96 -8.22 8.36
CA TYR A 60 4.05 -7.92 9.79
C TYR A 60 4.23 -9.15 10.70
N LEU A 61 4.10 -10.35 10.15
CA LEU A 61 4.51 -11.58 10.82
C LEU A 61 6.04 -11.70 10.91
N LEU A 62 6.79 -11.04 10.02
CA LEU A 62 8.24 -11.13 9.98
C LEU A 62 8.87 -10.46 11.22
N PRO A 63 9.85 -11.11 11.87
CA PRO A 63 10.42 -10.69 13.15
C PRO A 63 11.45 -9.55 13.02
N PHE A 64 11.14 -8.51 12.23
CA PHE A 64 11.97 -7.31 12.16
C PHE A 64 11.77 -6.44 13.41
N ASN A 65 12.88 -6.19 14.11
CA ASN A 65 12.95 -5.40 15.33
C ASN A 65 13.33 -3.94 15.02
N VAL A 66 12.38 -3.21 14.43
CA VAL A 66 12.49 -1.77 14.14
C VAL A 66 11.22 -1.06 14.60
N SER A 67 11.23 0.28 14.64
CA SER A 67 10.04 1.02 15.04
C SER A 67 8.84 0.72 14.10
N PRO A 68 7.59 0.74 14.61
CA PRO A 68 6.42 0.45 13.78
C PRO A 68 6.35 1.31 12.52
N LEU A 69 6.71 2.59 12.63
CA LEU A 69 6.75 3.52 11.52
C LEU A 69 7.74 3.09 10.43
N ILE A 70 8.98 2.76 10.80
CA ILE A 70 10.01 2.30 9.87
C ILE A 70 9.56 1.00 9.20
N LYS A 71 9.00 0.07 9.99
CA LYS A 71 8.44 -1.19 9.49
C LYS A 71 7.34 -0.94 8.45
N GLY A 72 6.45 0.02 8.72
CA GLY A 72 5.39 0.43 7.80
C GLY A 72 5.89 1.02 6.51
N VAL A 73 6.88 1.91 6.56
CA VAL A 73 7.48 2.50 5.37
C VAL A 73 8.16 1.42 4.52
N ILE A 74 8.96 0.54 5.12
CA ILE A 74 9.65 -0.54 4.39
C ILE A 74 8.63 -1.49 3.76
N PHE A 75 7.63 -1.93 4.52
CA PHE A 75 6.66 -2.91 4.03
C PHE A 75 5.66 -2.35 3.02
N SER A 76 5.38 -1.05 3.06
CA SER A 76 4.51 -0.40 2.08
C SER A 76 5.05 -0.40 0.65
N ILE A 77 6.36 -0.64 0.47
CA ILE A 77 6.98 -0.74 -0.86
C ILE A 77 6.35 -1.91 -1.65
N PHE A 78 6.08 -3.04 -1.00
CA PHE A 78 5.54 -4.23 -1.66
C PHE A 78 4.12 -4.05 -2.24
N PRO A 79 3.11 -3.60 -1.48
CA PRO A 79 1.79 -3.33 -2.03
C PRO A 79 1.79 -2.17 -3.03
N ALA A 80 2.66 -1.17 -2.87
CA ALA A 80 2.82 -0.09 -3.85
C ALA A 80 3.33 -0.59 -5.20
N LEU A 81 4.39 -1.41 -5.20
CA LEU A 81 4.93 -2.00 -6.42
C LEU A 81 3.95 -2.96 -7.08
N THR A 82 3.20 -3.73 -6.27
CA THR A 82 2.15 -4.61 -6.78
C THR A 82 1.07 -3.81 -7.50
N HIS A 83 0.59 -2.73 -6.89
CA HIS A 83 -0.41 -1.85 -7.50
C HIS A 83 0.10 -1.19 -8.81
N LEU A 84 1.36 -0.74 -8.83
CA LEU A 84 1.98 -0.19 -10.04
C LEU A 84 2.08 -1.22 -11.16
N ALA A 85 2.50 -2.44 -10.83
CA ALA A 85 2.61 -3.51 -11.82
C ALA A 85 1.23 -3.87 -12.39
N MET A 86 0.24 -4.08 -11.54
CA MET A 86 -1.13 -4.42 -11.94
C MET A 86 -1.79 -3.31 -12.78
N SER A 87 -1.67 -2.04 -12.38
CA SER A 87 -2.18 -0.90 -13.15
C SER A 87 -1.49 -0.71 -14.51
N SER A 88 -0.30 -1.28 -14.69
CA SER A 88 0.52 -1.13 -15.89
C SER A 88 0.45 -2.32 -16.84
N GLY A 89 -0.39 -3.31 -16.56
CA GLY A 89 -0.60 -4.48 -17.42
C GLY A 89 0.02 -5.78 -16.91
N GLY A 90 0.43 -5.85 -15.64
CA GLY A 90 0.81 -7.10 -14.96
C GLY A 90 2.18 -7.08 -14.28
N LEU A 91 2.48 -8.18 -13.58
CA LEU A 91 3.69 -8.35 -12.76
C LEU A 91 5.00 -8.32 -13.57
N GLU A 92 4.95 -8.50 -14.89
CA GLU A 92 6.12 -8.41 -15.77
C GLU A 92 6.82 -7.05 -15.69
N LYS A 93 6.07 -5.97 -15.41
CA LYS A 93 6.61 -4.61 -15.26
C LYS A 93 7.11 -4.28 -13.87
N LEU A 94 7.03 -5.23 -12.92
CA LEU A 94 7.47 -4.98 -11.55
C LEU A 94 8.95 -4.60 -11.49
N MET A 95 9.77 -5.15 -12.38
CA MET A 95 11.20 -4.83 -12.44
C MET A 95 11.49 -3.41 -12.94
N ASP A 96 10.64 -2.87 -13.82
CA ASP A 96 10.76 -1.48 -14.25
C ASP A 96 10.51 -0.53 -13.08
N TYR A 97 9.51 -0.84 -12.25
CA TYR A 97 9.17 -0.07 -11.05
C TYR A 97 10.11 -0.28 -9.88
N ALA A 98 10.78 -1.44 -9.78
CA ALA A 98 11.75 -1.70 -8.71
C ALA A 98 13.15 -1.13 -9.00
N SER A 99 13.39 -0.63 -10.22
CA SER A 99 14.67 -0.04 -10.62
C SER A 99 14.91 1.34 -9.96
N LEU A 100 16.15 1.83 -9.92
CA LEU A 100 16.46 3.17 -9.38
C LEU A 100 15.74 4.31 -10.14
N ASN A 101 15.25 4.05 -11.36
CA ASN A 101 14.41 5.00 -12.11
C ASN A 101 13.05 5.26 -11.45
N MET A 102 12.67 4.44 -10.47
CA MET A 102 11.48 4.58 -9.62
C MET A 102 11.36 5.97 -8.99
N VAL A 103 12.49 6.56 -8.56
CA VAL A 103 12.53 7.87 -7.88
C VAL A 103 12.38 9.03 -8.87
N VAL A 104 12.79 8.82 -10.12
CA VAL A 104 12.72 9.82 -11.19
C VAL A 104 11.29 9.92 -11.75
N ASN A 105 10.54 8.82 -11.73
CA ASN A 105 9.16 8.80 -12.20
C ASN A 105 8.20 9.36 -11.14
N HIS A 106 7.70 10.58 -11.37
CA HIS A 106 6.80 11.28 -10.45
C HIS A 106 5.54 10.47 -10.08
N LYS A 107 4.99 9.66 -11.01
CA LYS A 107 3.82 8.82 -10.72
C LYS A 107 4.16 7.76 -9.68
N THR A 108 5.26 7.06 -9.91
CA THR A 108 5.74 6.00 -9.03
C THR A 108 6.06 6.52 -7.63
N LEU A 109 6.71 7.69 -7.55
CA LEU A 109 7.02 8.33 -6.27
C LEU A 109 5.75 8.69 -5.49
N VAL A 110 4.76 9.30 -6.14
CA VAL A 110 3.48 9.63 -5.50
C VAL A 110 2.78 8.37 -4.98
N VAL A 111 2.79 7.28 -5.77
CA VAL A 111 2.21 6.01 -5.36
C VAL A 111 2.87 5.47 -4.10
N LEU A 112 4.20 5.44 -4.07
CA LEU A 112 4.95 4.98 -2.90
C LEU A 112 4.67 5.83 -1.66
N LEU A 113 4.58 7.15 -1.80
CA LEU A 113 4.29 8.04 -0.68
C LEU A 113 2.88 7.82 -0.13
N ILE A 114 1.88 7.63 -1.00
CA ILE A 114 0.50 7.32 -0.58
C ILE A 114 0.47 5.99 0.17
N TYR A 115 1.10 4.94 -0.38
CA TYR A 115 1.14 3.65 0.28
C TYR A 115 1.93 3.70 1.59
N ALA A 116 3.05 4.43 1.67
CA ALA A 116 3.79 4.59 2.92
C ALA A 116 2.95 5.29 3.99
N LEU A 117 2.25 6.36 3.62
CA LEU A 117 1.51 7.19 4.56
C LEU A 117 0.18 6.57 5.00
N PHE A 118 -0.58 5.96 4.08
CA PHE A 118 -1.88 5.39 4.39
C PHE A 118 -1.77 3.90 4.70
N TRP A 119 -1.24 3.09 3.79
CA TRP A 119 -1.15 1.64 4.03
C TRP A 119 -0.13 1.29 5.12
N GLY A 120 1.09 1.82 5.04
CA GLY A 120 2.20 1.49 5.94
C GLY A 120 1.96 1.95 7.38
N VAL A 121 1.48 3.19 7.56
CA VAL A 121 1.14 3.72 8.89
C VAL A 121 -0.04 2.94 9.48
N VAL A 122 -1.15 2.80 8.76
CA VAL A 122 -2.35 2.11 9.27
C VAL A 122 -2.00 0.67 9.65
N THR A 123 -1.32 -0.06 8.76
CA THR A 123 -1.00 -1.46 9.00
C THR A 123 -0.01 -1.64 10.15
N SER A 124 0.98 -0.75 10.28
CA SER A 124 1.94 -0.84 11.39
C SER A 124 1.32 -0.57 12.75
N TYR A 125 0.50 0.47 12.89
CA TYR A 125 -0.08 0.86 14.17
C TYR A 125 -1.21 -0.06 14.62
N MET A 126 -1.99 -0.60 13.67
CA MET A 126 -3.10 -1.51 13.99
C MET A 126 -2.69 -2.98 13.99
N SER A 127 -1.49 -3.34 13.51
CA SER A 127 -1.00 -4.71 13.61
C SER A 127 -0.80 -5.14 15.07
N PRO A 128 -1.22 -6.36 15.44
CA PRO A 128 -0.93 -6.91 16.77
C PRO A 128 0.58 -6.97 17.01
N ARG A 129 1.04 -6.38 18.12
CA ARG A 129 2.45 -6.38 18.50
C ARG A 129 2.98 -7.81 18.62
N GLN A 130 4.23 -8.01 18.22
CA GLN A 130 4.91 -9.29 18.39
C GLN A 130 5.12 -9.52 19.90
N GLY A 131 4.31 -10.40 20.51
CA GLY A 131 4.39 -10.74 21.93
C GLY A 131 3.07 -10.70 22.73
N ALA A 132 1.95 -10.38 22.09
CA ALA A 132 0.60 -10.54 22.68
C ALA A 132 -0.07 -11.83 22.18
#